data_AF-A0A6I9N654-F1
#
_entry.id   AF-A0A6I9N654-F1
#
_cell.length_a   1.000
_cell.length_b   1.000
_cell.length_c   1.000
_cell.angle_alpha   90.00
_cell.angle_beta   90.00
_cell.angle_gamma   90.00
#
_symmetry.space_group_name_H-M   'P 1'
#
loop_
_entity.id
_entity.type
_entity.pdbx_description
1 polymer ?
#
loop_
_entity_poly.entity_id
_entity_poly.type
_entity_poly.pdbx_seq_one_letter_code
_entity_poly.pdbx_strand_id
1 'polypeptide(L)'
;MFLGGAQRRPHVCGEAEDPCCVSGYLSDQRYLGATVGRVANRIARGHFVVEGKEYRLDINNGPNALHGGLRGFNKAIWLATAVEGGVQLSLTSPDGDQGYPGEVQVSVSYTLQGETLTAEYQARSTKTTPINLTNHSYFNLAGQVRRMIS
;
A
#
# COMPACT_ATOMS: atom_id res chain seq x y z
N MET A 1 51.12 -7.10 -11.30
CA MET A 1 50.84 -7.12 -9.85
C MET A 1 49.38 -6.74 -9.67
N PHE A 2 48.52 -7.73 -9.38
CA PHE A 2 47.07 -7.59 -9.25
C PHE A 2 46.69 -7.16 -7.84
N LEU A 3 45.83 -6.14 -7.70
CA LEU A 3 44.87 -5.94 -6.60
C LEU A 3 43.83 -4.92 -7.13
N GLY A 4 42.53 -5.11 -7.15
CA GLY A 4 41.61 -6.17 -6.75
C GLY A 4 40.22 -5.58 -7.00
N GLY A 5 39.46 -6.15 -7.94
CA GLY A 5 38.13 -5.66 -8.28
C GLY A 5 37.20 -5.78 -7.06
N ALA A 6 36.50 -4.69 -6.72
CA ALA A 6 35.46 -4.72 -5.72
C ALA A 6 34.31 -5.62 -6.21
N GLN A 7 34.32 -6.87 -5.76
CA GLN A 7 33.25 -7.82 -5.99
C GLN A 7 31.98 -7.26 -5.34
N ARG A 8 30.97 -6.90 -6.16
CA ARG A 8 29.62 -6.61 -5.63
C ARG A 8 29.09 -7.88 -4.98
N ARG A 9 28.97 -7.88 -3.65
CA ARG A 9 28.29 -8.97 -2.95
C ARG A 9 26.80 -8.94 -3.31
N PRO A 10 26.15 -10.08 -3.63
CA PRO A 10 24.71 -10.12 -3.80
C PRO A 10 24.02 -9.73 -2.49
N HIS A 11 22.90 -9.01 -2.61
CA HIS A 11 22.03 -8.74 -1.48
C HIS A 11 21.53 -10.06 -0.89
N VAL A 12 21.81 -10.27 0.39
CA VAL A 12 21.22 -11.37 1.16
C VAL A 12 20.08 -10.75 1.96
N CYS A 13 18.83 -11.12 1.63
CA CYS A 13 17.69 -10.85 2.49
C CYS A 13 17.98 -11.44 3.87
N GLY A 14 18.03 -10.64 4.94
CA GLY A 14 18.36 -11.18 6.26
C GLY A 14 18.52 -10.21 7.41
N GLU A 15 18.68 -8.90 7.18
CA GLU A 15 18.60 -7.92 8.27
C GLU A 15 17.15 -7.47 8.45
N ALA A 16 16.63 -7.58 9.68
CA ALA A 16 15.21 -7.36 10.01
C ALA A 16 14.66 -5.97 9.66
N GLU A 17 15.55 -5.05 9.29
CA GLU A 17 15.27 -3.66 8.95
C GLU A 17 15.47 -3.34 7.45
N ASP A 18 15.75 -4.34 6.59
CA ASP A 18 15.84 -4.11 5.14
C ASP A 18 14.42 -4.07 4.52
N PRO A 19 13.89 -2.90 4.13
CA PRO A 19 12.58 -2.81 3.50
C PRO A 19 12.57 -3.49 2.13
N CYS A 20 13.71 -3.86 1.53
CA CYS A 20 13.75 -4.54 0.24
C CYS A 20 13.33 -6.01 0.31
N CYS A 21 13.24 -6.60 1.52
CA CYS A 21 12.75 -7.97 1.70
C CYS A 21 11.28 -7.99 2.12
N VAL A 22 10.56 -9.07 1.80
CA VAL A 22 9.13 -9.23 2.13
C VAL A 22 8.88 -9.05 3.63
N SER A 23 9.77 -9.56 4.49
CA SER A 23 9.66 -9.39 5.94
C SER A 23 9.71 -7.93 6.38
N GLY A 24 10.49 -7.08 5.70
CA GLY A 24 10.54 -5.64 5.98
C GLY A 24 9.22 -4.94 5.67
N TYR A 25 8.49 -5.36 4.63
CA TYR A 25 7.15 -4.85 4.35
C TYR A 25 6.09 -5.40 5.30
N LEU A 26 6.23 -6.65 5.76
CA LEU A 26 5.28 -7.25 6.70
C LEU A 26 5.32 -6.61 8.09
N SER A 27 6.51 -6.18 8.52
CA SER A 27 6.70 -5.46 9.79
C SER A 27 6.48 -3.95 9.69
N ASP A 28 6.31 -3.41 8.49
CA ASP A 28 6.22 -1.96 8.28
C ASP A 28 4.93 -1.37 8.88
N GLN A 29 5.11 -0.29 9.64
CA GLN A 29 4.04 0.51 10.24
C GLN A 29 3.87 1.87 9.56
N ARG A 30 4.70 2.19 8.56
CA ARG A 30 4.76 3.51 7.90
C ARG A 30 4.14 3.51 6.51
N TYR A 31 3.60 2.38 6.05
CA TYR A 31 2.95 2.24 4.75
C TYR A 31 3.88 2.53 3.57
N LEU A 32 5.18 2.23 3.69
CA LEU A 32 6.20 2.60 2.70
C LEU A 32 5.82 2.14 1.28
N GLY A 33 5.54 3.09 0.38
CA GLY A 33 5.26 2.81 -1.03
C GLY A 33 3.94 2.08 -1.32
N ALA A 34 3.13 1.81 -0.29
CA ALA A 34 1.96 0.94 -0.42
C ALA A 34 0.76 1.65 -1.06
N THR A 35 -0.08 0.88 -1.75
CA THR A 35 -1.45 1.28 -2.07
C THR A 35 -2.30 1.20 -0.80
N VAL A 36 -2.97 2.30 -0.44
CA VAL A 36 -3.75 2.42 0.80
C VAL A 36 -5.24 2.54 0.49
N GLY A 37 -6.06 1.82 1.25
CA GLY A 37 -7.53 1.80 1.14
C GLY A 37 -8.16 0.78 2.11
N ARG A 38 -9.50 0.70 2.23
CA ARG A 38 -10.54 1.39 1.42
C ARG A 38 -10.59 2.91 1.59
N VAL A 39 -10.28 3.42 2.78
CA VAL A 39 -10.21 4.87 3.06
C VAL A 39 -8.84 5.21 3.60
N ALA A 40 -8.09 6.00 2.83
CA ALA A 40 -6.84 6.60 3.25
C ALA A 40 -7.08 7.68 4.31
N ASN A 41 -6.08 7.86 5.18
CA ASN A 41 -6.11 8.75 6.34
C ASN A 41 -7.11 8.29 7.42
N ARG A 42 -7.58 9.22 8.26
CA ARG A 42 -8.31 8.93 9.50
C ARG A 42 -9.82 9.06 9.32
N ILE A 43 -10.54 8.10 9.87
CA ILE A 43 -11.97 8.22 10.19
C ILE A 43 -12.09 8.40 11.70
N ALA A 44 -12.65 9.54 12.11
CA ALA A 44 -12.80 9.91 13.51
C ALA A 44 -13.60 8.84 14.26
N ARG A 45 -13.08 8.36 15.40
CA ARG A 45 -13.79 7.35 16.21
C ARG A 45 -14.09 6.04 15.48
N GLY A 46 -13.44 5.81 14.33
CA GLY A 46 -13.73 4.68 13.44
C GLY A 46 -15.21 4.61 13.06
N HIS A 47 -15.90 5.75 13.05
CA HIS A 47 -17.35 5.79 12.94
C HIS A 47 -17.77 6.66 11.76
N PHE A 48 -18.69 6.15 10.96
CA PHE A 48 -19.32 6.90 9.88
C PHE A 48 -20.74 6.38 9.64
N VAL A 49 -21.54 7.21 8.96
CA VAL A 49 -22.92 6.89 8.60
C VAL A 49 -23.04 6.90 7.09
N VAL A 50 -23.64 5.86 6.53
CA VAL A 50 -24.00 5.77 5.11
C VAL A 50 -25.46 5.37 5.03
N GLU A 51 -26.25 6.12 4.26
CA GLU A 51 -27.68 5.84 4.05
C GLU A 51 -28.46 5.68 5.36
N GLY A 52 -28.11 6.46 6.38
CA GLY A 52 -28.74 6.42 7.71
C GLY A 52 -28.34 5.24 8.59
N LYS A 53 -27.47 4.35 8.11
CA LYS A 53 -26.92 3.23 8.90
C LYS A 53 -25.54 3.57 9.47
N GLU A 54 -25.36 3.30 10.75
CA GLU A 54 -24.08 3.44 11.45
C GLU A 54 -23.15 2.27 11.14
N TYR A 55 -21.88 2.59 10.90
CA TYR A 55 -20.79 1.63 10.73
C TYR A 55 -19.66 1.95 11.70
N ARG A 56 -19.06 0.89 12.25
CA ARG A 56 -17.92 0.97 13.15
C ARG A 56 -16.77 0.14 12.60
N LEU A 57 -15.62 0.78 12.53
CA LEU A 57 -14.35 0.24 12.07
C LEU A 57 -13.45 -0.05 13.27
N ASP A 58 -12.49 -0.95 13.07
CA ASP A 58 -11.46 -1.19 14.08
C ASP A 58 -10.61 0.07 14.31
N ILE A 59 -10.37 0.36 15.59
CA ILE A 59 -9.55 1.49 16.01
C ILE A 59 -8.09 1.07 16.05
N ASN A 60 -7.32 1.50 15.04
CA ASN A 60 -5.90 1.18 14.89
C ASN A 60 -4.98 2.41 15.04
N ASN A 61 -5.52 3.60 15.32
CA ASN A 61 -4.72 4.81 15.55
C ASN A 61 -5.37 5.76 16.57
N GLY A 62 -5.00 5.64 17.85
CA GLY A 62 -5.58 6.46 18.92
C GLY A 62 -7.08 6.20 19.03
N PRO A 63 -7.96 7.21 19.05
CA PRO A 63 -9.39 6.98 18.98
C PRO A 63 -9.90 6.78 17.54
N ASN A 64 -9.06 6.64 16.52
CA ASN A 64 -9.49 6.67 15.11
C ASN A 64 -9.19 5.36 14.36
N ALA A 65 -9.90 5.14 13.26
CA ALA A 65 -9.48 4.20 12.23
C ALA A 65 -8.58 4.93 11.23
N LEU A 66 -7.51 4.30 10.79
CA LEU A 66 -6.47 4.87 9.93
C LEU A 66 -6.19 3.91 8.76
N HIS A 67 -6.09 4.48 7.55
CA HIS A 67 -5.57 3.81 6.36
C HIS A 67 -6.26 2.47 6.05
N GLY A 68 -7.58 2.43 6.22
CA GLY A 68 -8.40 1.26 5.90
C GLY A 68 -8.47 0.19 6.99
N GLY A 69 -7.80 0.35 8.13
CA GLY A 69 -7.94 -0.55 9.29
C GLY A 69 -6.71 -1.43 9.57
N LEU A 70 -6.91 -2.47 10.38
CA LEU A 70 -5.82 -3.35 10.84
C LEU A 70 -5.17 -4.15 9.70
N ARG A 71 -6.00 -4.55 8.73
CA ARG A 71 -5.64 -5.28 7.51
C ARG A 71 -6.13 -4.51 6.28
N GLY A 72 -5.76 -3.23 6.19
CA GLY A 72 -6.02 -2.40 5.02
C GLY A 72 -5.33 -2.92 3.74
N PHE A 73 -5.59 -2.25 2.63
CA PHE A 73 -5.12 -2.67 1.29
C PHE A 73 -3.60 -2.77 1.15
N ASN A 74 -2.85 -2.09 2.02
CA ASN A 74 -1.38 -2.16 2.07
C ASN A 74 -0.86 -3.54 2.50
N LYS A 75 -1.68 -4.36 3.15
CA LYS A 75 -1.32 -5.72 3.60
C LYS A 75 -1.96 -6.83 2.76
N ALA A 76 -2.75 -6.47 1.75
CA ALA A 76 -3.38 -7.43 0.87
C ALA A 76 -2.40 -7.88 -0.23
N ILE A 77 -2.55 -9.13 -0.68
CA ILE A 77 -1.89 -9.60 -1.89
C ILE A 77 -2.80 -9.28 -3.07
N TRP A 78 -2.27 -8.48 -4.01
CA TRP A 78 -3.00 -8.06 -5.20
C TRP A 78 -2.71 -9.01 -6.37
N LEU A 79 -3.71 -9.25 -7.20
CA LEU A 79 -3.51 -9.93 -8.48
C LEU A 79 -2.89 -8.94 -9.46
N ALA A 80 -1.71 -9.27 -10.00
CA ALA A 80 -1.01 -8.44 -10.97
C ALA A 80 -1.22 -8.96 -12.40
N THR A 81 -1.54 -8.06 -13.33
CA THR A 81 -1.65 -8.34 -14.76
C THR A 81 -0.82 -7.31 -15.52
N ALA A 82 0.04 -7.78 -16.43
CA ALA A 82 0.81 -6.88 -17.29
C ALA A 82 -0.12 -6.11 -18.24
N VAL A 83 0.17 -4.83 -18.45
CA VAL A 83 -0.49 -3.98 -19.44
C VAL A 83 0.56 -3.26 -20.27
N GLU A 84 0.16 -2.64 -21.38
CA GLU A 84 1.10 -1.84 -22.17
C GLU A 84 1.70 -0.72 -21.31
N GLY A 85 3.03 -0.66 -21.27
CA GLY A 85 3.77 0.35 -20.49
C GLY A 85 3.65 0.22 -18.97
N GLY A 86 3.15 -0.90 -18.42
CA GLY A 86 2.97 -1.01 -16.97
C GLY A 86 2.36 -2.29 -16.42
N VAL A 87 1.71 -2.15 -15.26
CA VAL A 87 1.03 -3.23 -14.54
C VAL A 87 -0.31 -2.74 -13.98
N GLN A 88 -1.34 -3.56 -14.10
CA GLN A 88 -2.58 -3.39 -13.35
C GLN A 88 -2.61 -4.35 -12.16
N LEU A 89 -2.83 -3.80 -10.98
CA LEU A 89 -3.08 -4.56 -9.75
C LEU A 89 -4.58 -4.57 -9.49
N SER A 90 -5.14 -5.71 -9.14
CA SER A 90 -6.56 -5.85 -8.77
C SER A 90 -6.75 -6.58 -7.44
N LEU A 91 -7.80 -6.21 -6.71
CA LEU A 91 -8.19 -6.79 -5.43
C LEU A 91 -9.72 -6.74 -5.29
N THR A 92 -10.29 -7.80 -4.74
CA THR A 92 -11.69 -7.82 -4.28
C THR A 92 -11.70 -7.75 -2.76
N SER A 93 -12.29 -6.68 -2.22
CA SER A 93 -12.51 -6.50 -0.79
C SER A 93 -13.98 -6.84 -0.49
N PRO A 94 -14.28 -7.95 0.21
CA PRO A 94 -15.65 -8.45 0.39
C PRO A 94 -16.53 -7.54 1.25
N ASP A 95 -17.85 -7.69 1.18
CA ASP A 95 -18.77 -6.96 2.08
C ASP A 95 -18.39 -7.20 3.55
N GLY A 96 -18.28 -6.11 4.33
CA GLY A 96 -17.87 -6.14 5.73
C GLY A 96 -16.35 -6.18 5.96
N ASP A 97 -15.51 -6.21 4.92
CA ASP A 97 -14.05 -6.17 5.11
C ASP A 97 -13.64 -4.90 5.88
N GLN A 98 -12.88 -5.11 6.97
CA GLN A 98 -12.51 -4.09 7.95
C GLN A 98 -13.70 -3.28 8.53
N GLY A 99 -14.93 -3.76 8.39
CA GLY A 99 -16.17 -3.09 8.83
C GLY A 99 -16.84 -2.21 7.77
N TYR A 100 -16.31 -2.12 6.55
CA TYR A 100 -16.90 -1.32 5.47
C TYR A 100 -18.01 -2.09 4.74
N PRO A 101 -19.14 -1.43 4.38
CA PRO A 101 -20.19 -2.08 3.61
C PRO A 101 -19.82 -2.26 2.14
N GLY A 102 -20.45 -3.23 1.49
CA GLY A 102 -20.34 -3.53 0.08
C GLY A 102 -19.07 -4.31 -0.24
N GLU A 103 -19.20 -5.26 -1.15
CA GLU A 103 -18.02 -5.76 -1.87
C GLU A 103 -17.49 -4.62 -2.75
N VAL A 104 -16.18 -4.45 -2.77
CA VAL A 104 -15.48 -3.48 -3.61
C VAL A 104 -14.48 -4.22 -4.48
N GLN A 105 -14.67 -4.13 -5.79
CA GLN A 105 -13.67 -4.51 -6.78
C GLN A 105 -12.84 -3.28 -7.08
N VAL A 106 -11.56 -3.33 -6.77
CA VAL A 106 -10.63 -2.21 -6.91
C VAL A 106 -9.46 -2.61 -7.80
N SER A 107 -9.01 -1.67 -8.62
CA SER A 107 -7.77 -1.79 -9.36
C SER A 107 -6.93 -0.52 -9.29
N VAL A 108 -5.62 -0.68 -9.42
CA VAL A 108 -4.68 0.41 -9.68
C VAL A 108 -3.78 0.03 -10.84
N SER A 109 -3.75 0.87 -11.87
CA SER A 109 -2.83 0.73 -13.01
C SER A 109 -1.65 1.67 -12.80
N TYR A 110 -0.45 1.10 -12.70
CA TYR A 110 0.80 1.86 -12.72
C TYR A 110 1.41 1.77 -14.12
N THR A 111 1.53 2.90 -14.81
CA THR A 111 2.12 2.98 -16.15
C THR A 111 3.25 3.99 -16.20
N LEU A 112 4.27 3.72 -17.01
CA LEU A 112 5.43 4.58 -17.19
C LEU A 112 5.51 5.02 -18.65
N GLN A 113 5.43 6.32 -18.88
CA GLN A 113 5.60 6.92 -20.20
C GLN A 113 6.67 8.01 -20.13
N GLY A 114 7.82 7.76 -20.77
CA GLY A 114 9.00 8.60 -20.61
C GLY A 114 9.43 8.66 -19.14
N GLU A 115 9.38 9.85 -18.55
CA GLU A 115 9.71 10.10 -17.13
C GLU A 115 8.46 10.23 -16.24
N THR A 116 7.26 10.00 -16.79
CA THR A 116 5.99 10.15 -16.05
C THR A 116 5.49 8.79 -15.58
N LEU A 117 5.48 8.58 -14.26
CA LEU A 117 4.77 7.47 -13.62
C LEU A 117 3.33 7.90 -13.31
N THR A 118 2.36 7.21 -13.89
CA THR A 118 0.94 7.43 -13.65
C THR A 118 0.37 6.30 -12.80
N ALA A 119 -0.41 6.63 -11.78
CA ALA A 119 -1.19 5.69 -10.99
C ALA A 119 -2.68 6.01 -11.16
N GLU A 120 -3.41 5.15 -11.88
CA GLU A 120 -4.84 5.31 -12.11
C GLU A 120 -5.62 4.33 -11.22
N TYR A 121 -6.57 4.84 -10.44
CA TYR A 121 -7.37 4.04 -9.52
C TYR A 121 -8.80 3.89 -10.03
N GLN A 122 -9.33 2.67 -9.99
CA GLN A 122 -10.73 2.39 -10.28
C GLN A 122 -11.34 1.55 -9.17
N ALA A 123 -12.59 1.83 -8.81
CA ALA A 123 -13.33 1.06 -7.82
C ALA A 123 -14.80 0.93 -8.22
N ARG A 124 -15.36 -0.26 -8.04
CA ARG A 124 -16.79 -0.55 -8.19
C ARG A 124 -17.29 -1.20 -6.92
N SER A 125 -18.44 -0.78 -6.41
CA SER A 125 -19.01 -1.29 -5.17
C SER A 125 -20.41 -1.85 -5.38
N THR A 126 -20.78 -2.85 -4.59
CA THR A 126 -22.12 -3.44 -4.60
C THR A 126 -23.10 -2.72 -3.66
N LYS A 127 -22.60 -1.85 -2.78
CA LYS A 127 -23.37 -0.99 -1.87
C LYS A 127 -22.68 0.36 -1.75
N THR A 128 -23.43 1.41 -1.43
CA THR A 128 -22.87 2.72 -1.09
C THR A 128 -21.84 2.55 0.03
N THR A 129 -20.62 3.02 -0.20
CA THR A 129 -19.49 2.82 0.72
C THR A 129 -18.43 3.90 0.49
N PRO A 130 -17.73 4.38 1.54
CA PRO A 130 -16.67 5.36 1.36
C PRO A 130 -15.46 4.71 0.69
N ILE A 131 -14.91 5.39 -0.33
CA ILE A 131 -13.67 5.01 -1.02
C ILE A 131 -12.79 6.24 -1.13
N ASN A 132 -11.54 6.11 -0.68
CA ASN A 132 -10.49 7.11 -0.82
C ASN A 132 -9.14 6.38 -0.90
N LEU A 133 -8.57 6.30 -2.10
CA LEU A 133 -7.37 5.50 -2.39
C LEU A 133 -6.17 6.41 -2.64
N THR A 134 -4.98 5.96 -2.25
CA THR A 134 -3.73 6.68 -2.53
C THR A 134 -2.54 5.72 -2.57
N ASN A 135 -1.40 6.21 -3.05
CA ASN A 135 -0.10 5.57 -2.87
C ASN A 135 0.69 6.31 -1.79
N HIS A 136 1.37 5.58 -0.91
CA HIS A 136 2.07 6.11 0.25
C HIS A 136 3.60 6.11 0.07
N SER A 137 4.05 6.48 -1.14
CA SER A 137 5.47 6.64 -1.45
C SER A 137 6.10 7.82 -0.73
N TYR A 138 7.32 7.62 -0.26
CA TYR A 138 8.18 8.65 0.29
C TYR A 138 9.33 8.90 -0.67
N PHE A 139 9.58 10.17 -1.01
CA PHE A 139 10.64 10.53 -1.94
C PHE A 139 11.82 11.14 -1.18
N ASN A 140 13.01 10.59 -1.42
CA ASN A 140 14.28 11.20 -1.06
C ASN A 140 15.11 11.36 -2.34
N LEU A 141 15.12 12.58 -2.89
CA LEU A 141 15.76 12.87 -4.17
C LEU A 141 17.30 12.84 -4.11
N ALA A 142 17.89 12.90 -2.92
CA ALA A 142 19.33 12.71 -2.73
C ALA A 142 19.75 11.23 -2.80
N GLY A 143 18.77 10.32 -2.91
CA GLY A 143 18.99 8.89 -2.86
C GLY A 143 19.03 8.35 -1.43
N GLN A 144 18.70 7.08 -1.27
CA GLN A 144 18.77 6.39 0.01
C GLN A 144 20.24 6.14 0.35
N VAL A 145 20.73 6.79 1.42
CA VAL A 145 22.12 6.65 1.87
C VAL A 145 22.33 5.22 2.36
N ARG A 146 23.09 4.42 1.60
CA ARG A 146 23.66 3.19 2.13
C ARG A 146 24.71 3.56 3.18
N ARG A 147 24.50 3.18 4.44
CA ARG A 147 25.61 3.10 5.39
C ARG A 147 26.61 2.09 4.82
N MET A 148 27.72 2.58 4.28
CA MET A 148 28.93 1.77 4.18
C MET A 148 29.44 1.61 5.60
N ILE A 149 29.26 0.41 6.15
CA ILE A 149 29.97 0.01 7.36
C ILE A 149 31.43 -0.15 6.92
N SER A 150 32.34 0.66 7.47
CA SER A 150 33.78 0.56 7.23
C SER A 150 34.35 -0.68 7.90
#